data_AF-A0A954H8B9-F1
#
_entry.id   AF-A0A954H8B9-F1
#
_cell.length_a   1.000
_cell.length_b   1.000
_cell.length_c   1.000
_cell.angle_alpha   90.00
_cell.angle_beta   90.00
_cell.angle_gamma   90.00
#
_symmetry.space_group_name_H-M   'P 1'
#
loop_
_entity.id
_entity.type
_entity.pdbx_description
1 polymer ?
#
loop_
_entity_poly.entity_id
_entity_poly.type
_entity_poly.pdbx_seq_one_letter_code
_entity_poly.pdbx_strand_id
1 'polypeptide(L)'
;MSSYVACLLWCFRAFGNLRTFNPRFPRLAAALATFVLALPYVTLIAGFWLLSLLYRRSSMDESVRSRTAWLPPGYVLVRCGLVNMIWWGILILPFNEEFSRSLLRVFRGWTDLVLLSYLLVLVVISAWAAISFILKIGRMQQDLAQLQSIMSHRECSKCGELIPGESTICPVCGFNLNPEESGGMV
;
A
#
# COMPACT_ATOMS: atom_id res chain seq x y z
N MET A 1 18.90 9.34 2.88
CA MET A 1 17.98 9.31 4.04
C MET A 1 16.58 9.85 3.72
N SER A 2 16.43 10.97 2.99
CA SER A 2 15.12 11.59 2.76
C SER A 2 14.09 10.69 2.06
N SER A 3 14.50 9.91 1.06
CA SER A 3 13.62 8.95 0.35
C SER A 3 13.09 7.84 1.26
N TYR A 4 13.91 7.39 2.21
CA TYR A 4 13.53 6.36 3.18
C TYR A 4 12.46 6.88 4.16
N VAL A 5 12.67 8.07 4.72
CA VAL A 5 11.68 8.73 5.59
C VAL A 5 10.37 8.97 4.82
N ALA A 6 10.45 9.40 3.56
CA ALA A 6 9.27 9.58 2.71
C ALA A 6 8.50 8.24 2.50
N CYS A 7 9.20 7.12 2.31
CA CYS A 7 8.58 5.80 2.20
C CYS A 7 7.88 5.38 3.50
N LEU A 8 8.49 5.65 4.67
CA LEU A 8 7.88 5.36 5.97
C LEU A 8 6.63 6.21 6.21
N LEU A 9 6.69 7.51 5.94
CA LEU A 9 5.55 8.42 6.05
C LEU A 9 4.42 8.03 5.09
N TRP A 10 4.77 7.67 3.85
CA TRP A 10 3.81 7.14 2.89
C TRP A 10 3.14 5.88 3.41
N CYS A 11 3.92 4.93 3.93
CA CYS A 11 3.38 3.68 4.46
C CYS A 11 2.43 3.93 5.64
N PHE A 12 2.82 4.78 6.59
CA PHE A 12 1.99 5.17 7.73
C PHE A 12 0.63 5.72 7.25
N ARG A 13 0.66 6.65 6.29
CA ARG A 13 -0.57 7.20 5.69
C ARG A 13 -1.38 6.13 4.96
N ALA A 14 -0.75 5.31 4.13
CA ALA A 14 -1.43 4.29 3.33
C ALA A 14 -2.16 3.25 4.20
N PHE A 15 -1.55 2.81 5.31
CA PHE A 15 -2.21 1.94 6.28
C PHE A 15 -3.25 2.69 7.11
N GLY A 16 -3.03 3.97 7.42
CA GLY A 16 -4.02 4.83 8.08
C GLY A 16 -5.31 4.95 7.27
N ASN A 17 -5.20 5.10 5.95
CA ASN A 17 -6.33 5.16 5.03
C ASN A 17 -7.16 3.87 5.05
N LEU A 18 -6.59 2.70 5.32
CA LEU A 18 -7.38 1.47 5.41
C LEU A 18 -8.47 1.53 6.50
N ARG A 19 -8.26 2.35 7.54
CA ARG A 19 -9.24 2.55 8.60
C ARG A 19 -10.44 3.38 8.14
N THR A 20 -10.26 4.31 7.21
CA THR A 20 -11.40 5.10 6.67
C THR A 20 -12.31 4.22 5.83
N PHE A 21 -11.74 3.23 5.13
CA PHE A 21 -12.50 2.27 4.32
C PHE A 21 -13.07 1.11 5.14
N ASN A 22 -12.41 0.72 6.23
CA ASN A 22 -12.86 -0.35 7.11
C ASN A 22 -12.69 0.04 8.59
N PRO A 23 -13.78 0.46 9.27
CA PRO A 23 -13.73 0.88 10.68
C PRO A 23 -13.23 -0.20 11.64
N ARG A 24 -13.32 -1.49 11.26
CA ARG A 24 -12.81 -2.62 12.05
C ARG A 24 -11.29 -2.77 11.94
N PHE A 25 -10.62 -2.03 11.06
CA PHE A 25 -9.18 -2.09 10.91
C PHE A 25 -8.48 -1.49 12.15
N PRO A 26 -7.51 -2.20 12.76
CA PRO A 26 -6.97 -1.81 14.05
C PRO A 26 -6.21 -0.49 13.98
N ARG A 27 -6.41 0.37 14.99
CA ARG A 27 -5.82 1.72 15.05
C ARG A 27 -4.28 1.71 15.01
N LEU A 28 -3.68 0.67 15.58
CA LEU A 28 -2.23 0.53 15.67
C LEU A 28 -1.58 -0.09 14.43
N ALA A 29 -2.35 -0.59 13.45
CA ALA A 29 -1.76 -1.26 12.29
C ALA A 29 -0.84 -0.34 11.47
N ALA A 30 -1.17 0.94 11.33
CA ALA A 30 -0.31 1.89 10.63
C ALA A 30 1.04 2.04 11.34
N ALA A 31 1.03 2.30 12.65
CA ALA A 31 2.25 2.43 13.45
C ALA A 31 3.09 1.14 13.45
N LEU A 32 2.45 -0.02 13.64
CA LEU A 32 3.13 -1.32 13.65
C LEU A 32 3.73 -1.66 12.29
N ALA A 33 2.99 -1.46 11.19
CA ALA A 33 3.50 -1.70 9.85
C ALA A 33 4.69 -0.78 9.52
N THR A 34 4.59 0.51 9.86
CA THR A 34 5.70 1.46 9.67
C THR A 34 6.90 1.10 10.53
N PHE A 35 6.70 0.71 11.79
CA PHE A 35 7.78 0.26 12.68
C PHE A 35 8.49 -0.98 12.14
N VAL A 36 7.72 -1.98 11.68
CA VAL A 36 8.29 -3.19 11.06
C VAL A 36 9.09 -2.85 9.80
N LEU A 37 8.60 -1.93 8.96
CA LEU A 37 9.32 -1.47 7.77
C LEU A 37 10.53 -0.57 8.09
N ALA A 38 10.57 0.02 9.29
CA ALA A 38 11.68 0.82 9.77
C ALA A 38 12.90 -0.03 10.16
N LEU A 39 12.73 -1.34 10.35
CA LEU A 39 13.79 -2.26 10.77
C LEU A 39 14.27 -3.08 9.55
N PRO A 40 15.45 -2.81 8.96
CA PRO A 40 15.85 -3.39 7.68
C PRO A 40 15.75 -4.91 7.59
N TYR A 41 16.18 -5.63 8.64
CA TYR A 41 16.12 -7.09 8.71
C TYR A 41 14.69 -7.63 8.80
N VAL A 42 13.84 -6.94 9.56
CA VAL A 42 12.43 -7.32 9.70
C VAL A 42 11.69 -7.00 8.41
N THR A 43 12.00 -5.86 7.76
CA THR A 43 11.48 -5.48 6.45
C THR A 43 11.75 -6.53 5.38
N LEU A 44 12.93 -7.16 5.39
CA LEU A 44 13.26 -8.18 4.40
C LEU A 44 12.33 -9.41 4.48
N ILE A 45 11.91 -9.78 5.69
CA ILE A 45 11.04 -10.95 5.92
C ILE A 45 9.57 -10.54 5.86
N ALA A 46 9.19 -9.54 6.64
CA ALA A 46 7.81 -9.12 6.86
C ALA A 46 7.31 -8.12 5.82
N GLY A 47 8.19 -7.39 5.15
CA GLY A 47 7.82 -6.35 4.19
C GLY A 47 7.01 -6.89 3.03
N PHE A 48 7.34 -8.09 2.54
CA PHE A 48 6.55 -8.80 1.53
C PHE A 48 5.08 -8.99 1.99
N TRP A 49 4.89 -9.50 3.20
CA TRP A 49 3.58 -9.77 3.78
C TRP A 49 2.78 -8.49 4.05
N LEU A 50 3.44 -7.46 4.58
CA LEU A 50 2.82 -6.16 4.85
C LEU A 50 2.37 -5.45 3.58
N LEU A 51 3.23 -5.40 2.54
CA LEU A 51 2.88 -4.77 1.27
C LEU A 51 1.78 -5.55 0.55
N SER A 52 1.81 -6.90 0.60
CA SER A 52 0.73 -7.75 0.11
C SER A 52 -0.59 -7.49 0.83
N LEU A 53 -0.57 -7.39 2.17
CA LEU A 53 -1.74 -7.06 2.97
C LEU A 53 -2.30 -5.69 2.56
N LEU A 54 -1.45 -4.67 2.45
CA LEU A 54 -1.84 -3.32 2.05
C LEU A 54 -2.48 -3.30 0.66
N TYR A 55 -1.88 -4.02 -0.31
CA TYR A 55 -2.41 -4.14 -1.67
C TYR A 55 -3.81 -4.77 -1.66
N ARG A 56 -3.99 -5.91 -1.00
CA ARG A 56 -5.28 -6.61 -0.97
C ARG A 56 -6.36 -5.76 -0.33
N ARG A 57 -6.06 -5.15 0.81
CA ARG A 57 -7.01 -4.30 1.54
C ARG A 57 -7.36 -3.02 0.80
N SER A 58 -6.49 -2.56 -0.09
CA SER A 58 -6.76 -1.43 -0.98
C SER A 58 -7.47 -1.85 -2.27
N SER A 59 -7.63 -3.15 -2.56
CA SER A 59 -8.20 -3.62 -3.84
C SER A 59 -9.72 -3.50 -3.86
N MET A 60 -10.26 -3.03 -5.00
CA MET A 60 -11.70 -3.00 -5.27
C MET A 60 -12.31 -4.39 -5.43
N ASP A 61 -11.52 -5.33 -5.96
CA ASP A 61 -12.00 -6.66 -6.29
C ASP A 61 -12.15 -7.50 -5.02
N GLU A 62 -13.38 -7.92 -4.73
CA GLU A 62 -13.69 -8.76 -3.57
C GLU A 62 -13.00 -10.14 -3.65
N SER A 63 -12.75 -10.65 -4.85
CA SER A 63 -12.01 -11.90 -5.05
C SER A 63 -10.55 -11.78 -4.61
N VAL A 64 -9.97 -10.58 -4.73
CA VAL A 64 -8.60 -10.30 -4.27
C VAL A 64 -8.57 -10.05 -2.76
N ARG A 65 -9.59 -9.38 -2.22
CA ARG A 65 -9.73 -9.10 -0.77
C ARG A 65 -9.95 -10.37 0.06
N SER A 66 -10.76 -11.30 -0.43
CA SER A 66 -11.14 -12.54 0.26
C SER A 66 -10.08 -13.64 0.19
N ARG A 67 -9.15 -13.60 -0.77
CA ARG A 67 -8.05 -14.58 -0.85
C ARG A 67 -7.18 -14.58 0.40
N THR A 68 -6.74 -15.77 0.82
CA THR A 68 -5.87 -15.98 1.99
C THR A 68 -4.54 -15.27 1.85
N ALA A 69 -4.04 -14.68 2.94
CA ALA A 69 -2.82 -13.86 2.98
C ALA A 69 -1.59 -14.51 2.32
N TRP A 70 -1.56 -15.85 2.32
CA TRP A 70 -0.49 -16.72 1.81
C TRP A 70 -0.30 -16.72 0.29
N LEU A 71 -1.33 -16.40 -0.51
CA LEU A 71 -1.25 -16.47 -1.98
C LEU A 71 -1.40 -15.08 -2.64
N PRO A 72 -0.34 -14.25 -2.70
CA PRO A 72 -0.44 -12.92 -3.29
C PRO A 72 -0.62 -13.00 -4.81
N PRO A 73 -1.29 -11.99 -5.43
CA PRO A 73 -1.33 -11.87 -6.87
C PRO A 73 0.10 -11.85 -7.45
N GLY A 74 0.33 -12.50 -8.59
CA GLY A 74 1.66 -12.62 -9.19
C GLY A 74 2.36 -11.28 -9.41
N TYR A 75 1.59 -10.25 -9.78
CA TYR A 75 2.09 -8.87 -9.87
C TYR A 75 2.71 -8.36 -8.56
N VAL A 76 2.04 -8.57 -7.42
CA VAL A 76 2.52 -8.15 -6.10
C VAL A 76 3.76 -8.94 -5.72
N LEU A 77 3.76 -10.25 -6.00
CA LEU A 77 4.88 -11.13 -5.69
C LEU A 77 6.15 -10.69 -6.40
N VAL A 78 6.07 -10.43 -7.71
CA VAL A 78 7.22 -9.94 -8.51
C VAL A 78 7.72 -8.60 -7.98
N ARG A 79 6.82 -7.63 -7.74
CA ARG A 79 7.22 -6.28 -7.31
C ARG A 79 7.85 -6.27 -5.92
N CYS A 80 7.26 -6.99 -4.97
CA CYS A 80 7.81 -7.10 -3.62
C CYS A 80 9.13 -7.88 -3.63
N GLY A 81 9.25 -8.92 -4.46
CA GLY A 81 10.50 -9.65 -4.65
C GLY A 81 11.62 -8.74 -5.17
N LEU A 82 11.35 -7.95 -6.21
CA LEU A 82 12.32 -6.99 -6.77
C LEU A 82 12.74 -5.94 -5.75
N VAL A 83 11.81 -5.38 -4.96
CA VAL A 83 12.14 -4.42 -3.89
C VAL A 83 13.03 -5.05 -2.81
N ASN A 84 12.88 -6.36 -2.55
CA ASN A 84 13.70 -7.06 -1.56
C ASN A 84 15.04 -7.56 -2.13
N MET A 85 15.19 -7.72 -3.46
CA MET A 85 16.45 -8.17 -4.06
C MET A 85 17.64 -7.28 -3.70
N ILE A 86 17.44 -5.97 -3.59
CA ILE A 86 18.52 -5.05 -3.19
C ILE A 86 19.03 -5.35 -1.78
N TRP A 87 18.13 -5.67 -0.85
CA TRP A 87 18.49 -6.01 0.52
C TRP A 87 19.21 -7.34 0.59
N TRP A 88 18.79 -8.33 -0.21
CA TRP A 88 19.53 -9.58 -0.36
C TRP A 88 20.92 -9.35 -0.93
N GLY A 89 21.07 -8.52 -1.96
CA GLY A 89 22.38 -8.15 -2.50
C GLY A 89 23.29 -7.53 -1.44
N ILE A 90 22.78 -6.54 -0.70
CA ILE A 90 23.52 -5.86 0.37
C ILE A 90 23.89 -6.80 1.53
N LEU A 91 23.03 -7.76 1.90
CA LEU A 91 23.28 -8.68 3.01
C LEU A 91 24.17 -9.87 2.63
N ILE A 92 24.03 -10.40 1.41
CA ILE A 92 24.82 -11.55 0.95
C ILE A 92 26.28 -11.14 0.68
N LEU A 93 26.51 -9.91 0.17
CA LEU A 93 27.84 -9.42 -0.17
C LEU A 93 28.87 -9.49 0.98
N PRO A 94 28.58 -9.00 2.21
CA PRO A 94 29.51 -9.06 3.33
C PRO A 94 29.61 -10.46 3.96
N PHE A 95 28.54 -11.26 3.97
CA PHE A 95 28.59 -12.62 4.51
C PHE A 95 29.47 -13.57 3.69
N ASN A 96 29.69 -13.25 2.43
CA ASN A 96 30.56 -14.00 1.53
C ASN A 96 31.98 -13.42 1.45
N GLU A 97 32.45 -12.71 2.48
CA GLU A 97 33.78 -12.09 2.48
C GLU A 97 34.91 -13.06 2.08
N GLU A 98 34.81 -14.33 2.44
CA GLU A 98 35.81 -15.35 2.14
C GLU A 98 35.76 -15.83 0.67
N PHE A 99 34.55 -15.94 0.11
CA PHE A 99 34.32 -16.23 -1.31
C PHE A 99 34.71 -15.02 -2.19
N SER A 100 34.34 -13.82 -1.74
CA SER A 100 34.69 -12.52 -2.30
C SER A 100 36.21 -12.36 -2.39
N ARG A 101 36.96 -12.55 -1.29
CA ARG A 101 38.43 -12.41 -1.28
C ARG A 101 39.17 -13.38 -2.21
N SER A 102 38.58 -14.53 -2.54
CA SER A 102 39.17 -15.52 -3.44
C SER A 102 38.90 -15.19 -4.91
N LEU A 103 37.68 -14.77 -5.26
CA LEU A 103 37.31 -14.37 -6.62
C LEU A 103 37.84 -12.98 -7.03
N LEU A 104 37.87 -12.02 -6.09
CA LEU A 104 38.34 -10.65 -6.35
C LEU A 104 39.84 -10.52 -6.58
N ARG A 105 40.66 -11.51 -6.21
CA ARG A 105 42.12 -11.41 -6.37
C ARG A 105 42.58 -11.51 -7.82
N VAL A 106 41.86 -12.25 -8.67
CA VAL A 106 42.23 -12.47 -10.09
C VAL A 106 41.64 -11.39 -11.00
N PHE A 107 40.52 -10.79 -10.63
CA PHE A 107 39.76 -9.86 -11.49
C PHE A 107 39.55 -8.47 -10.88
N ARG A 108 40.37 -8.09 -9.89
CA ARG A 108 40.20 -6.94 -8.98
C ARG A 108 39.65 -5.64 -9.61
N GLY A 109 40.11 -5.26 -10.80
CA GLY A 109 39.62 -4.05 -11.48
C GLY A 109 38.28 -4.20 -12.19
N TRP A 110 38.03 -5.36 -12.81
CA TRP A 110 36.79 -5.64 -13.54
C TRP A 110 35.65 -6.04 -12.60
N THR A 111 35.95 -6.74 -11.52
CA THR A 111 34.96 -7.14 -10.51
C THR A 111 34.29 -5.95 -9.86
N ASP A 112 35.04 -4.88 -9.57
CA ASP A 112 34.50 -3.70 -8.90
C ASP A 112 33.54 -2.94 -9.82
N LEU A 113 33.90 -2.81 -11.11
CA LEU A 113 33.03 -2.16 -12.11
C LEU A 113 31.77 -3.00 -12.40
N VAL A 114 31.90 -4.32 -12.52
CA VAL A 114 30.77 -5.23 -12.72
C VAL A 114 29.85 -5.24 -11.50
N LEU A 115 30.41 -5.28 -10.29
CA LEU A 115 29.63 -5.23 -9.06
C LEU A 115 28.91 -3.88 -8.90
N LEU A 116 29.60 -2.78 -9.15
CA LEU A 116 29.02 -1.44 -9.09
C LEU A 116 27.87 -1.29 -10.10
N SER A 117 28.07 -1.70 -11.35
CA SER A 117 27.03 -1.67 -12.38
C SER A 117 25.84 -2.56 -12.02
N TYR A 118 26.09 -3.76 -11.49
CA TYR A 118 25.03 -4.65 -10.99
C TYR A 118 24.22 -4.01 -9.85
N LEU A 119 24.89 -3.41 -8.86
CA LEU A 119 24.22 -2.72 -7.75
C LEU A 119 23.41 -1.51 -8.23
N LEU A 120 23.93 -0.73 -9.19
CA LEU A 120 23.19 0.38 -9.80
C LEU A 120 21.92 -0.10 -10.52
N VAL A 121 22.02 -1.18 -11.30
CA VAL A 121 20.85 -1.78 -11.96
C VAL A 121 19.82 -2.26 -10.93
N LEU A 122 20.26 -2.92 -9.86
CA LEU A 122 19.37 -3.33 -8.76
C LEU A 122 18.68 -2.15 -8.08
N VAL A 123 19.39 -1.05 -7.83
CA VAL A 123 18.82 0.19 -7.26
C VAL A 123 17.74 0.74 -8.18
N VAL A 124 18.01 0.84 -9.48
CA VAL A 124 17.05 1.37 -10.46
C VAL A 124 15.80 0.48 -10.54
N ILE A 125 15.97 -0.83 -10.64
CA ILE A 125 14.85 -1.78 -10.71
C ILE A 125 14.02 -1.74 -9.42
N SER A 126 14.68 -1.69 -8.26
CA SER A 126 14.01 -1.64 -6.95
C SER A 126 13.25 -0.34 -6.76
N ALA A 127 13.85 0.80 -7.13
CA ALA A 127 13.20 2.11 -7.08
C ALA A 127 11.98 2.16 -8.01
N TRP A 128 12.12 1.68 -9.25
CA TRP A 128 11.00 1.59 -10.19
C TRP A 128 9.88 0.68 -9.66
N ALA A 129 10.22 -0.49 -9.12
CA ALA A 129 9.26 -1.40 -8.51
C ALA A 129 8.52 -0.74 -7.34
N ALA A 130 9.24 -0.07 -6.42
CA ALA A 130 8.66 0.64 -5.29
C ALA A 130 7.73 1.77 -5.75
N ILE A 131 8.16 2.64 -6.66
CA ILE A 131 7.35 3.76 -7.17
C ILE A 131 6.09 3.22 -7.87
N SER A 132 6.21 2.23 -8.75
CA SER A 132 5.06 1.64 -9.44
C SER A 132 4.03 1.05 -8.47
N PHE A 133 4.51 0.44 -7.39
CA PHE A 133 3.67 -0.16 -6.36
C PHE A 133 2.96 0.91 -5.53
N ILE A 134 3.68 1.94 -5.10
CA ILE A 134 3.15 3.11 -4.39
C ILE A 134 2.04 3.78 -5.21
N LEU A 135 2.31 4.06 -6.50
CA LEU A 135 1.34 4.69 -7.39
C LEU A 135 0.11 3.81 -7.59
N LYS A 136 0.30 2.49 -7.74
CA LYS A 136 -0.82 1.56 -7.92
C LYS A 136 -1.72 1.52 -6.68
N ILE A 137 -1.15 1.41 -5.48
CA ILE A 137 -1.93 1.45 -4.22
C ILE A 137 -2.60 2.80 -4.04
N GLY A 138 -1.88 3.90 -4.30
CA GLY A 138 -2.43 5.25 -4.22
C GLY A 138 -3.68 5.41 -5.09
N ARG A 139 -3.63 4.94 -6.36
CA ARG A 139 -4.79 4.95 -7.25
C ARG A 139 -5.95 4.13 -6.69
N MET A 140 -5.71 2.90 -6.25
CA MET A 140 -6.80 2.07 -5.71
C MET A 140 -7.45 2.68 -4.46
N GLN A 141 -6.68 3.34 -3.59
CA GLN A 141 -7.22 4.06 -2.43
C GLN A 141 -7.98 5.33 -2.82
N GLN A 142 -7.54 6.05 -3.86
CA GLN A 142 -8.27 7.19 -4.41
C GLN A 142 -9.62 6.74 -5.00
N ASP A 143 -9.62 5.66 -5.78
CA ASP A 143 -10.84 5.10 -6.34
C ASP A 143 -11.82 4.69 -5.21
N LEU A 144 -11.31 4.10 -4.11
CA LEU A 144 -12.12 3.72 -2.94
C LEU A 144 -12.73 4.93 -2.25
N ALA A 145 -11.94 5.99 -2.07
CA ALA A 145 -12.42 7.24 -1.50
C ALA A 145 -13.50 7.89 -2.39
N GLN A 146 -13.33 7.86 -3.71
CA GLN A 146 -14.34 8.36 -4.65
C GLN A 146 -15.64 7.55 -4.57
N LEU A 147 -15.57 6.22 -4.61
CA LEU A 147 -16.77 5.37 -4.48
C LEU A 147 -17.48 5.60 -3.15
N GLN A 148 -16.74 5.70 -2.05
CA GLN A 148 -17.32 5.99 -0.74
C GLN A 148 -18.02 7.36 -0.72
N SER A 149 -17.44 8.37 -1.37
CA SER A 149 -18.07 9.69 -1.49
C SER A 149 -19.34 9.66 -2.35
N ILE A 150 -19.39 8.84 -3.41
CA ILE A 150 -20.60 8.71 -4.25
C ILE A 150 -21.70 7.96 -3.48
N MET A 151 -21.36 6.88 -2.80
CA MET A 151 -22.31 6.12 -1.97
C MET A 151 -22.81 6.91 -0.76
N SER A 152 -22.04 7.89 -0.29
CA SER A 152 -22.51 8.85 0.72
C SER A 152 -23.37 9.95 0.12
N HIS A 153 -23.89 9.82 -1.11
CA HIS A 153 -24.97 10.68 -1.62
C HIS A 153 -26.23 9.83 -1.81
N ARG A 154 -27.39 10.40 -1.51
CA ARG A 154 -28.72 9.83 -1.71
C ARG A 154 -29.56 10.76 -2.58
N GLU A 155 -30.39 10.21 -3.44
CA GLU A 155 -31.32 11.01 -4.24
C GLU A 155 -32.51 11.47 -3.38
N CYS A 156 -32.93 12.71 -3.59
CA CYS A 156 -34.13 13.26 -2.98
C CYS A 156 -35.36 12.53 -3.52
N SER A 157 -36.14 11.88 -2.66
CA SER A 157 -37.39 11.23 -3.09
C SER A 157 -38.42 12.19 -3.70
N LYS A 158 -38.36 13.48 -3.34
CA LYS A 158 -39.29 14.51 -3.85
C LYS A 158 -38.85 15.19 -5.16
N CYS A 159 -37.57 15.50 -5.33
CA CYS A 159 -37.08 16.30 -6.47
C CYS A 159 -35.98 15.64 -7.30
N GLY A 160 -35.50 14.45 -6.91
CA GLY A 160 -34.45 13.72 -7.64
C GLY A 160 -33.02 14.24 -7.48
N GLU A 161 -32.81 15.32 -6.71
CA GLU A 161 -31.46 15.89 -6.52
C GLU A 161 -30.56 14.97 -5.70
N LEU A 162 -29.27 14.87 -6.05
CA LEU A 162 -28.26 14.14 -5.27
C LEU A 162 -27.85 14.95 -4.03
N ILE A 163 -28.09 14.40 -2.85
CA ILE A 163 -27.86 15.07 -1.57
C ILE A 163 -26.88 14.25 -0.74
N PRO A 164 -25.90 14.85 -0.04
CA PRO A 164 -25.07 14.12 0.91
C PRO A 164 -25.91 13.31 1.90
N GLY A 165 -25.51 12.07 2.16
CA GLY A 165 -26.23 11.05 2.92
C GLY A 165 -26.44 11.44 4.38
N GLU A 166 -25.58 12.31 4.91
CA GLU A 166 -25.72 12.88 6.26
C GLU A 166 -26.67 14.08 6.33
N SER A 167 -27.10 14.64 5.19
CA SER A 167 -28.05 15.77 5.19
C SER A 167 -29.44 15.27 5.59
N THR A 168 -30.07 15.94 6.56
CA THR A 168 -31.45 15.64 6.98
C THR A 168 -32.48 16.35 6.11
N ILE A 169 -32.09 17.44 5.42
CA ILE A 169 -32.99 18.28 4.63
C ILE A 169 -32.39 18.48 3.24
N CYS A 170 -33.23 18.35 2.20
CA CYS A 170 -32.85 18.66 0.83
C CYS A 170 -32.63 20.17 0.64
N PRO A 171 -31.46 20.62 0.18
CA PRO A 171 -31.15 22.04 0.01
C PRO A 171 -31.93 22.68 -1.15
N VAL A 172 -32.39 21.88 -2.11
CA VAL A 172 -33.11 22.38 -3.29
C VAL A 172 -34.61 22.52 -3.04
N CYS A 173 -35.24 21.49 -2.46
CA CYS A 173 -36.70 21.47 -2.29
C CYS A 173 -37.19 21.56 -0.83
N GLY A 174 -36.26 21.61 0.14
CA GLY A 174 -36.58 21.68 1.57
C GLY A 174 -37.19 20.40 2.17
N PHE A 175 -37.20 19.28 1.42
CA PHE A 175 -37.80 18.03 1.88
C PHE A 175 -36.98 17.38 3.00
N ASN A 176 -37.65 16.96 4.08
CA ASN A 176 -37.02 16.24 5.19
C ASN A 176 -36.85 14.76 4.82
N LEU A 177 -35.62 14.28 4.89
CA LEU A 177 -35.18 12.97 4.42
C LEU A 177 -35.07 11.94 5.57
N ASN A 178 -35.52 12.27 6.78
CA ASN A 178 -35.61 11.34 7.91
C ASN A 178 -36.99 10.64 7.92
N PRO A 179 -37.09 9.38 7.47
CA PRO A 179 -38.37 8.65 7.50
C PRO A 179 -38.81 8.24 8.92
N GLU A 180 -37.92 8.28 9.92
CA GLU A 180 -38.22 7.80 11.28
C GLU A 180 -39.23 8.67 12.06
N GLU A 181 -39.56 9.88 11.60
CA GLU A 181 -40.56 10.74 12.26
C GLU A 181 -41.92 10.81 11.53
N SER A 182 -42.08 10.13 10.38
CA SER A 182 -43.28 10.27 9.54
C SER A 182 -44.19 9.04 9.48
N GLY A 183 -43.90 7.99 10.25
CA GLY A 183 -44.69 6.76 10.29
C GLY A 183 -45.04 6.35 11.73
N GLY A 184 -46.02 7.01 12.33
CA GLY A 184 -46.42 6.69 13.70
C GLY A 184 -47.66 7.37 14.25
N MET A 185 -48.68 7.65 13.44
CA MET A 185 -50.07 7.77 13.93
C MET A 185 -51.01 7.25 12.84
N VAL A 186 -51.33 5.95 12.92
CA VAL A 186 -52.58 5.37 12.40
C VAL A 186 -53.51 5.23 13.60
#